data_AF-W0HNP4-F1
#
_entry.id   AF-W0HNP4-F1
#
_cell.length_a   1.000
_cell.length_b   1.000
_cell.length_c   1.000
_cell.angle_alpha   90.00
_cell.angle_beta   90.00
_cell.angle_gamma   90.00
#
_symmetry.space_group_name_H-M   'P 1'
#
loop_
_entity.id
_entity.type
_entity.pdbx_description
1 polymer ?
#
loop_
_entity_poly.entity_id
_entity_poly.type
_entity_poly.pdbx_seq_one_letter_code
_entity_poly.pdbx_strand_id
1 'polypeptide(L)'
;MNLDIAEKLKVMRESERISSRRKAAEIIGIPHNALWRYETGEAIPKGDVLMKILSTPIFEKYALWFTTGKIAPESGQIAPALAHFGQNNAESTSLEQKAG
;
A
#
# COMPACT_ATOMS: atom_id res chain seq x y z
N MET A 1 14.63 -3.40 -1.01
CA MET A 1 13.84 -4.57 -0.59
C MET A 1 12.55 -4.57 -1.38
N ASN A 2 12.16 -5.72 -1.94
CA ASN A 2 10.87 -5.87 -2.61
C ASN A 2 9.91 -6.43 -1.56
N LEU A 3 8.90 -5.66 -1.14
CA LEU A 3 7.91 -6.12 -0.17
C LEU A 3 7.04 -7.21 -0.82
N ASP A 4 6.85 -8.31 -0.11
CA ASP A 4 5.90 -9.34 -0.55
C ASP A 4 4.44 -8.87 -0.38
N ILE A 5 3.49 -9.67 -0.86
CA ILE A 5 2.06 -9.32 -0.77
C ILE A 5 1.59 -9.17 0.68
N ALA A 6 2.11 -10.00 1.59
CA ALA A 6 1.71 -10.01 2.99
C ALA A 6 2.20 -8.74 3.71
N GLU A 7 3.46 -8.38 3.49
CA GLU A 7 4.10 -7.17 3.99
C GLU A 7 3.42 -5.93 3.44
N LYS A 8 3.11 -5.88 2.14
CA LYS A 8 2.39 -4.75 1.54
C LYS A 8 1.03 -4.52 2.19
N LEU A 9 0.26 -5.58 2.40
CA LEU A 9 -1.05 -5.50 3.07
C LEU A 9 -0.90 -4.98 4.51
N LYS A 10 0.07 -5.51 5.25
CA LYS A 10 0.35 -5.09 6.62
C LYS A 10 0.75 -3.61 6.70
N VAL A 11 1.66 -3.18 5.83
CA VAL A 11 2.15 -1.79 5.75
C VAL A 11 1.03 -0.81 5.39
N MET A 12 0.14 -1.18 4.47
CA MET A 12 -1.06 -0.36 4.16
C MET A 12 -1.94 -0.18 5.38
N ARG A 13 -2.26 -1.29 6.09
CA ARG A 13 -3.10 -1.24 7.29
C ARG A 13 -2.48 -0.36 8.39
N GLU A 14 -1.19 -0.53 8.65
CA GLU A 14 -0.48 0.19 9.70
C GLU A 14 -0.31 1.68 9.37
N SER A 15 -0.16 2.03 8.08
CA SER A 15 -0.11 3.42 7.62
C SER A 15 -1.43 4.16 7.82
N GLU A 16 -2.56 3.45 7.76
CA GLU A 16 -3.88 4.01 8.13
C GLU A 16 -4.13 4.03 9.65
N ARG A 17 -3.13 3.72 10.48
CA ARG A 17 -3.23 3.63 11.95
C ARG A 17 -4.29 2.63 12.43
N ILE A 18 -4.56 1.59 11.64
CA ILE A 18 -5.52 0.55 12.00
C ILE A 18 -4.76 -0.59 12.70
N SER A 19 -4.55 -0.46 14.01
CA SER A 19 -3.82 -1.49 14.79
C SER A 19 -4.60 -2.81 14.91
N SER A 20 -5.93 -2.74 14.87
CA SER A 20 -6.80 -3.92 14.93
C SER A 20 -7.03 -4.51 13.54
N ARG A 21 -6.43 -5.68 13.25
CA ARG A 21 -6.75 -6.47 12.05
C ARG A 21 -8.23 -6.80 11.94
N ARG A 22 -8.92 -6.98 13.07
CA ARG A 22 -10.36 -7.23 13.06
C ARG A 22 -11.11 -6.04 12.45
N LYS A 23 -10.80 -4.83 12.89
CA LYS A 23 -11.38 -3.60 12.36
C LYS A 23 -11.05 -3.41 10.87
N ALA A 24 -9.81 -3.70 10.47
CA ALA A 24 -9.43 -3.66 9.06
C ALA A 24 -10.26 -4.65 8.22
N ALA A 25 -10.43 -5.88 8.69
CA ALA A 25 -11.24 -6.89 8.00
C ALA A 25 -12.72 -6.49 7.88
N GLU A 26 -13.28 -5.86 8.93
CA GLU A 26 -14.64 -5.30 8.91
C GLU A 26 -14.79 -4.17 7.88
N ILE A 27 -13.82 -3.24 7.80
CA ILE A 27 -13.83 -2.14 6.83
C ILE A 27 -13.74 -2.67 5.38
N ILE A 28 -12.88 -3.67 5.14
CA ILE A 28 -12.73 -4.31 3.83
C ILE A 28 -13.95 -5.20 3.50
N GLY A 29 -14.67 -5.67 4.52
CA GLY A 29 -15.76 -6.64 4.38
C GLY A 29 -15.27 -8.05 4.04
N ILE A 30 -14.18 -8.51 4.67
CA ILE A 30 -13.66 -9.88 4.57
C ILE A 30 -13.60 -10.54 5.95
N PRO A 31 -13.57 -11.88 6.04
CA PRO A 31 -13.39 -12.56 7.32
C PRO A 31 -12.06 -12.17 7.97
N HIS A 32 -12.07 -11.92 9.29
CA HIS A 32 -10.84 -11.59 10.04
C HIS A 32 -9.73 -12.63 9.85
N ASN A 33 -10.08 -13.92 9.87
CA ASN A 33 -9.13 -15.00 9.64
C ASN A 33 -8.52 -14.95 8.23
N ALA A 34 -9.28 -14.52 7.22
CA ALA A 34 -8.75 -14.36 5.87
C ALA A 34 -7.68 -13.26 5.83
N LEU A 35 -7.97 -12.09 6.41
CA LEU A 35 -6.99 -11.00 6.49
C LEU A 35 -5.73 -11.41 7.28
N TRP A 36 -5.90 -12.14 8.39
CA TRP A 36 -4.78 -12.67 9.15
C TRP A 36 -3.88 -13.56 8.26
N ARG A 37 -4.45 -14.52 7.54
CA ARG A 37 -3.68 -15.40 6.65
C ARG A 37 -2.96 -14.65 5.54
N TYR A 38 -3.55 -13.58 5.02
CA TYR A 38 -2.91 -12.77 3.99
C TYR A 38 -1.76 -11.93 4.56
N GLU A 39 -1.92 -11.32 5.73
CA GLU A 39 -0.85 -10.52 6.38
C GLU A 39 0.28 -11.38 6.97
N THR A 40 0.05 -12.66 7.25
CA THR A 40 1.09 -13.59 7.72
C THR A 40 1.73 -14.41 6.60
N GLY A 41 1.27 -14.28 5.35
CA GLY A 41 1.76 -15.07 4.22
C GLY A 41 1.27 -16.53 4.18
N GLU A 42 0.38 -16.93 5.10
CA GLU A 42 -0.26 -18.27 5.14
C GLU A 42 -1.19 -18.53 3.95
N ALA A 43 -1.63 -17.46 3.27
CA ALA A 43 -2.38 -17.54 2.03
C ALA A 43 -2.12 -16.32 1.15
N ILE A 44 -2.22 -16.51 -0.16
CA ILE A 44 -2.20 -15.41 -1.13
C ILE A 44 -3.66 -15.08 -1.46
N PRO A 45 -4.10 -13.81 -1.36
CA PRO A 45 -5.45 -13.41 -1.74
C PRO A 45 -5.66 -13.65 -3.24
N LYS A 46 -6.82 -14.22 -3.58
CA LYS A 46 -7.27 -14.32 -4.97
C LYS A 46 -7.52 -12.93 -5.55
N GLY A 47 -7.52 -12.82 -6.87
CA GLY A 47 -7.66 -11.52 -7.57
C GLY A 47 -8.93 -10.75 -7.21
N ASP A 48 -10.05 -11.44 -7.02
CA ASP A 48 -11.32 -10.85 -6.57
C ASP A 48 -11.22 -10.26 -5.16
N VAL A 49 -10.61 -10.98 -4.23
CA VAL A 49 -10.37 -10.52 -2.86
C VAL A 49 -9.38 -9.36 -2.84
N LEU A 50 -8.33 -9.43 -3.66
CA LEU A 50 -7.35 -8.35 -3.76
C LEU A 50 -7.97 -7.07 -4.32
N MET A 51 -8.76 -7.17 -5.40
CA MET A 51 -9.52 -6.04 -5.93
C MET A 51 -10.44 -5.45 -4.87
N LYS A 52 -11.15 -6.28 -4.09
CA LYS A 52 -11.98 -5.80 -2.99
C LYS A 52 -11.20 -5.01 -1.93
N ILE A 53 -10.01 -5.50 -1.55
CA ILE A 53 -9.12 -4.79 -0.61
C ILE A 53 -8.71 -3.43 -1.20
N LEU A 54 -8.22 -3.41 -2.44
CA LEU A 54 -7.71 -2.20 -3.08
C LEU A 54 -8.82 -1.20 -3.44
N SER A 55 -10.05 -1.65 -3.70
CA SER A 55 -11.20 -0.77 -3.93
C SER A 55 -11.83 -0.22 -2.64
N THR A 56 -11.27 -0.53 -1.48
CA THR A 56 -11.71 0.07 -0.22
C THR A 56 -11.25 1.54 -0.19
N PRO A 57 -12.10 2.54 0.13
CA PRO A 57 -11.76 3.96 0.02
C PRO A 57 -10.48 4.39 0.75
N ILE A 58 -10.16 3.74 1.88
CA ILE A 58 -8.93 4.02 2.64
C ILE A 58 -7.65 3.44 2.00
N PHE A 59 -7.79 2.43 1.13
CA PHE A 59 -6.70 1.68 0.52
C PHE A 59 -6.53 1.94 -0.98
N GLU A 60 -7.53 2.54 -1.64
CA GLU A 60 -7.53 2.85 -3.08
C GLU A 60 -6.32 3.68 -3.52
N LYS A 61 -5.90 4.62 -2.68
CA LYS A 61 -4.71 5.45 -2.89
C LYS A 61 -3.39 4.67 -2.97
N TYR A 62 -3.38 3.39 -2.60
CA TYR A 62 -2.19 2.53 -2.62
C TYR A 62 -2.16 1.55 -3.79
N ALA A 63 -3.18 1.53 -4.65
CA ALA A 63 -3.34 0.50 -5.69
C ALA A 63 -2.15 0.45 -6.68
N LEU A 64 -1.69 1.60 -7.17
CA LEU A 64 -0.57 1.69 -8.10
C LEU A 64 0.74 1.23 -7.44
N TRP A 65 0.97 1.66 -6.20
CA TRP A 65 2.13 1.27 -5.42
C TRP A 65 2.12 -0.24 -5.13
N PHE A 66 0.96 -0.78 -4.75
CA PHE A 66 0.82 -2.18 -4.42
C PHE A 66 1.18 -3.09 -5.60
N THR A 67 0.67 -2.74 -6.79
CA THR A 67 0.77 -3.58 -7.99
C THR A 67 2.08 -3.38 -8.75
N THR A 68 2.51 -2.13 -8.93
CA THR A 68 3.65 -1.79 -9.80
C THR A 68 4.88 -1.32 -9.04
N GLY A 69 4.73 -1.02 -7.75
CA GLY A 69 5.77 -0.34 -6.98
C GLY A 69 6.00 1.10 -7.39
N LYS A 70 5.13 1.72 -8.19
CA LYS A 70 5.22 3.14 -8.59
C LYS A 70 4.20 3.99 -7.82
N ILE A 71 4.40 5.31 -7.80
CA ILE A 71 3.45 6.28 -7.26
C ILE A 71 3.10 7.32 -8.34
N ALA A 72 1.92 7.92 -8.23
CA ALA A 72 1.44 9.04 -9.05
C ALA A 72 0.64 9.99 -8.14
N PRO A 73 1.32 10.81 -7.31
CA PRO A 73 0.67 11.68 -6.33
C PRO A 73 -0.34 12.65 -6.93
N GLU A 74 -0.11 13.10 -8.15
CA GLU A 74 -1.01 13.95 -8.95
C GLU A 74 -2.37 13.30 -9.23
N SER A 75 -2.42 11.95 -9.24
CA SER A 75 -3.64 11.15 -9.38
C SER A 75 -4.13 10.57 -8.06
N GLY A 76 -3.60 11.04 -6.92
CA GLY A 76 -3.93 10.52 -5.59
C GLY A 76 -3.37 9.13 -5.30
N GLN A 77 -2.50 8.58 -6.15
CA GLN A 77 -1.87 7.28 -5.96
C GLN A 77 -0.52 7.45 -5.26
N ILE A 78 -0.44 7.11 -3.99
CA ILE A 78 0.72 7.33 -3.13
C ILE A 78 1.28 6.01 -2.58
N ALA A 79 2.47 6.06 -1.99
CA ALA A 79 2.97 4.94 -1.18
C ALA A 79 2.49 5.10 0.28
N PRO A 80 2.24 4.00 1.00
CA PRO A 80 2.00 4.06 2.44
C PRO A 80 3.19 4.68 3.17
N ALA A 81 2.93 5.48 4.22
CA ALA A 81 3.98 6.17 4.96
C ALA A 81 5.03 5.22 5.57
N LEU A 82 4.60 4.02 5.97
CA LEU A 82 5.47 2.99 6.56
C LEU A 82 6.16 2.10 5.52
N ALA A 83 5.90 2.29 4.23
CA ALA A 83 6.52 1.50 3.17
C ALA A 83 8.02 1.78 3.00
N HIS A 84 8.56 2.78 3.69
CA HIS A 84 9.93 3.30 3.48
C HIS A 84 10.26 3.44 1.99
N PHE A 85 9.28 3.89 1.22
CA PHE A 85 9.39 4.05 -0.21
C PHE A 85 10.06 5.41 -0.48
N GLY A 86 11.30 5.39 -0.98
CA GLY A 86 11.96 6.61 -1.47
C GLY A 86 13.18 7.13 -0.71
N GLN A 87 14.19 6.29 -0.43
CA GLN A 87 15.56 6.81 -0.31
C GLN A 87 16.29 6.90 -1.67
N ASN A 88 15.70 6.42 -2.78
CA ASN A 88 16.44 6.24 -4.04
C ASN A 88 15.84 6.95 -5.27
N ASN A 89 14.95 7.94 -5.14
CA ASN A 89 14.49 8.69 -6.33
C ASN A 89 14.04 10.14 -6.09
N ALA A 90 14.52 10.79 -5.04
CA ALA A 90 14.33 12.23 -4.82
C ALA A 90 15.64 13.03 -4.99
N GLU A 91 16.65 12.44 -5.63
CA GLU A 91 17.76 13.21 -6.21
C GLU A 91 17.52 13.34 -7.72
N SER A 92 17.76 14.52 -8.26
CA SER A 92 17.63 14.92 -9.67
C SER A 92 16.22 15.19 -10.21
N THR A 93 15.61 16.30 -9.81
CA THR A 93 15.23 17.39 -10.74
C THR A 93 14.62 18.55 -9.96
N SER A 94 15.44 19.45 -9.42
CA SER A 94 15.10 20.87 -9.34
C SER A 94 16.33 21.67 -8.92
N LEU A 95 16.96 22.34 -9.90
CA LEU A 95 17.50 23.70 -9.85
C LEU A 95 18.45 23.90 -11.05
N GLU A 96 17.89 23.86 -12.25
CA GLU A 96 18.31 24.81 -13.27
C GLU A 96 17.89 26.19 -12.76
N GLN A 97 18.86 27.02 -12.37
CA GLN A 97 18.85 28.48 -12.55
C GLN A 97 20.07 29.10 -11.86
N LYS A 98 21.11 29.38 -12.64
CA LYS A 98 21.75 30.70 -12.58
C LYS A 98 22.40 31.04 -13.91
N ALA A 99 21.75 31.95 -14.62
CA ALA A 99 22.27 32.66 -15.78
C ALA A 99 23.56 33.40 -15.41
N GLY A 100 24.50 33.42 -16.35
CA GLY A 100 25.61 34.38 -16.41
C GLY A 100 25.18 35.68 -17.07
#